data_AF-A0A843IHF1-F1
#
_entry.id   AF-A0A843IHF1-F1
#
_cell.length_a   1.000
_cell.length_b   1.000
_cell.length_c   1.000
_cell.angle_alpha   90.00
_cell.angle_beta   90.00
_cell.angle_gamma   90.00
#
_symmetry.space_group_name_H-M   'P 1'
#
loop_
_entity.id
_entity.type
_entity.pdbx_description
1 polymer ?
#
loop_
_entity_poly.entity_id
_entity_poly.type
_entity_poly.pdbx_seq_one_letter_code
_entity_poly.pdbx_strand_id
1 'polypeptide(L)'
;FYIEPLGYHPRSPGSNDGWNVTGCMSFISQPIIAYSDEIRTPILMIHGEKAHSRYFSEDEFAKLTGDNKELMIVPDAVHTDLYYKTDVIPFEKIAEFFRENL
;
A
#
# COMPACT_ATOMS: atom_id res chain seq x y z
N PHE A 1 -18.26 4.30 -3.12
CA PHE A 1 -17.98 4.37 -4.56
C PHE A 1 -17.08 3.24 -5.03
N TYR A 2 -15.91 3.00 -4.41
CA TYR A 2 -15.07 1.86 -4.85
C TYR A 2 -15.76 0.50 -4.65
N ILE A 3 -16.18 0.15 -3.43
CA ILE A 3 -16.77 -1.16 -3.12
C ILE A 3 -17.97 -1.48 -4.02
N GLU A 4 -18.92 -0.56 -4.13
CA GLU A 4 -19.98 -0.61 -5.15
C GLU A 4 -20.06 0.76 -5.82
N PRO A 5 -20.08 0.82 -7.18
CA PRO A 5 -20.33 -0.27 -8.13
C PRO A 5 -19.10 -0.97 -8.76
N LEU A 6 -17.86 -0.58 -8.42
CA LEU A 6 -16.67 -0.96 -9.20
C LEU A 6 -15.97 -2.24 -8.71
N GLY A 7 -15.73 -2.34 -7.41
CA GLY A 7 -14.86 -3.35 -6.80
C GLY A 7 -15.60 -4.47 -6.07
N TYR A 8 -16.91 -4.61 -6.26
CA TYR A 8 -17.72 -5.59 -5.55
C TYR A 8 -17.34 -7.00 -5.99
N HIS A 9 -17.15 -7.89 -5.03
CA HIS A 9 -17.01 -9.31 -5.30
C HIS A 9 -17.68 -10.12 -4.18
N PRO A 10 -18.52 -11.13 -4.50
CA PRO A 10 -19.31 -11.86 -3.49
C PRO A 10 -18.47 -12.68 -2.49
N ARG A 11 -17.18 -12.87 -2.77
CA ARG A 11 -16.22 -13.53 -1.85
C ARG A 11 -15.31 -12.57 -1.09
N SER A 12 -15.47 -11.25 -1.24
CA SER A 12 -14.60 -10.26 -0.58
C SER A 12 -15.16 -9.94 0.82
N PRO A 13 -14.40 -10.14 1.91
CA PRO A 13 -14.82 -9.71 3.25
C PRO A 13 -15.07 -8.20 3.30
N GLY A 14 -14.26 -7.40 2.59
CA GLY A 14 -14.40 -5.95 2.51
C GLY A 14 -15.63 -5.47 1.73
N SER A 15 -16.34 -6.37 1.05
CA SER A 15 -17.59 -6.08 0.33
C SER A 15 -18.83 -6.66 1.02
N ASN A 16 -18.66 -7.56 2.00
CA ASN A 16 -19.74 -8.33 2.62
C ASN A 16 -19.60 -8.28 4.16
N ASP A 17 -19.68 -9.43 4.83
CA ASP A 17 -19.82 -9.55 6.29
C ASP A 17 -18.54 -9.31 7.11
N GLY A 18 -17.45 -8.87 6.46
CA GLY A 18 -16.18 -8.60 7.13
C GLY A 18 -15.48 -9.84 7.69
N TRP A 19 -14.66 -9.63 8.73
CA TRP A 19 -13.89 -10.67 9.41
C TRP A 19 -14.58 -11.11 10.70
N ASN A 20 -14.22 -12.29 11.22
CA ASN A 20 -14.61 -12.69 12.57
C ASN A 20 -14.21 -11.61 13.59
N VAL A 21 -15.10 -11.28 14.52
CA VAL A 21 -14.91 -10.29 15.59
C VAL A 21 -13.66 -10.52 16.44
N THR A 22 -13.17 -11.76 16.57
CA THR A 22 -11.92 -12.08 17.28
C THR A 22 -10.74 -12.39 16.36
N GLY A 23 -10.91 -12.26 15.03
CA GLY A 23 -9.90 -12.65 14.04
C GLY A 23 -8.64 -11.79 14.04
N CYS A 24 -8.72 -10.56 14.56
CA CYS A 24 -7.62 -9.59 14.54
C CYS A 24 -6.85 -9.48 15.86
N MET A 25 -7.07 -10.38 16.83
CA MET A 25 -6.40 -10.33 18.14
C MET A 25 -4.86 -10.37 18.04
N SER A 26 -4.31 -11.04 17.03
CA SER A 26 -2.87 -11.07 16.76
C SER A 26 -2.31 -9.71 16.38
N PHE A 27 -3.03 -8.89 15.62
CA PHE A 27 -2.53 -7.58 15.16
C PHE A 27 -2.31 -6.58 16.31
N ILE A 28 -2.91 -6.82 17.48
CA ILE A 28 -2.71 -5.98 18.67
C ILE A 28 -1.36 -6.29 19.35
N SER A 29 -0.90 -7.54 19.30
CA SER A 29 0.26 -8.01 20.07
C SER A 29 1.46 -8.43 19.22
N GLN A 30 1.31 -8.52 17.90
CA GLN A 30 2.34 -8.99 16.97
C GLN A 30 2.64 -7.92 15.91
N PRO A 31 3.67 -7.07 16.10
CA PRO A 31 4.05 -6.05 15.12
C PRO A 31 4.54 -6.67 13.81
N ILE A 32 3.92 -6.30 12.68
CA ILE A 32 4.15 -6.93 11.37
C ILE A 32 5.40 -6.41 10.62
N ILE A 33 5.84 -5.18 10.91
CA ILE A 33 6.95 -4.48 10.24
C ILE A 33 8.08 -4.19 11.23
N ALA A 34 8.26 -5.04 12.26
CA ALA A 34 9.20 -4.80 13.35
C ALA A 34 10.65 -4.57 12.87
N TYR A 35 11.06 -5.25 11.80
CA TYR A 35 12.44 -5.28 11.28
C TYR A 35 12.55 -4.77 9.84
N SER A 36 11.61 -3.93 9.40
CA SER A 36 11.63 -3.41 8.03
C SER A 36 12.88 -2.58 7.70
N ASP A 37 13.52 -1.98 8.71
CA ASP A 37 14.79 -1.27 8.61
C ASP A 37 15.99 -2.18 8.27
N GLU A 38 15.83 -3.50 8.38
CA GLU A 38 16.85 -4.49 7.97
C GLU A 38 16.78 -4.87 6.47
N ILE A 39 15.77 -4.39 5.74
CA ILE A 39 15.62 -4.69 4.30
C ILE A 39 16.79 -4.07 3.53
N ARG A 40 17.55 -4.91 2.82
CA ARG A 40 18.73 -4.50 2.01
C ARG A 40 18.44 -4.41 0.52
N THR A 41 17.33 -4.98 0.07
CA THR A 41 16.90 -4.90 -1.33
C THR A 41 16.25 -3.56 -1.59
N PRO A 42 16.29 -3.04 -2.83
CA PRO A 42 15.60 -1.82 -3.21
C PRO A 42 14.12 -1.82 -2.82
N ILE A 43 13.60 -0.66 -2.42
CA ILE A 43 12.21 -0.49 -1.95
C ILE A 43 11.57 0.68 -2.68
N LEU A 44 10.43 0.43 -3.32
CA LEU A 44 9.56 1.46 -3.87
C LEU A 44 8.22 1.45 -3.14
N MET A 45 7.91 2.55 -2.45
CA MET A 45 6.59 2.81 -1.88
C MET A 45 5.83 3.78 -2.77
N ILE A 46 4.55 3.50 -3.01
CA ILE A 46 3.68 4.34 -3.83
C ILE A 46 2.44 4.66 -3.00
N HIS A 47 2.11 5.95 -2.87
CA HIS A 47 0.93 6.39 -2.13
C HIS A 47 0.27 7.62 -2.77
N GLY A 48 -1.06 7.70 -2.72
CA GLY A 48 -1.78 8.89 -3.19
C GLY A 48 -1.63 10.09 -2.26
N GLU A 49 -1.48 11.29 -2.81
CA GLU A 49 -1.30 12.55 -2.08
C GLU A 49 -2.46 12.83 -1.10
N LYS A 50 -3.70 12.57 -1.52
CA LYS A 50 -4.93 12.83 -0.75
C LYS A 50 -5.44 11.57 -0.04
N ALA A 51 -4.66 10.50 0.00
CA ALA A 51 -5.04 9.30 0.71
C ALA A 51 -5.01 9.53 2.22
N HIS A 52 -6.11 9.24 2.90
CA HIS A 52 -6.18 9.25 4.37
C HIS A 52 -5.13 8.34 5.06
N SER A 53 -4.63 7.36 4.33
CA SER A 53 -3.68 6.33 4.76
C SER A 53 -2.23 6.65 4.40
N ARG A 54 -1.95 7.82 3.80
CA ARG A 54 -0.61 8.21 3.34
C ARG A 54 0.45 8.14 4.42
N TYR A 55 0.08 8.49 5.65
CA TYR A 55 0.95 8.45 6.82
C TYR A 55 1.57 7.07 7.06
N PHE A 56 0.90 5.97 6.69
CA PHE A 56 1.49 4.63 6.83
C PHE A 56 2.77 4.47 6.00
N SER A 57 2.80 5.00 4.77
CA SER A 57 4.00 4.95 3.94
C SER A 57 5.03 6.00 4.33
N GLU A 58 4.61 7.17 4.82
CA GLU A 58 5.54 8.19 5.31
C GLU A 58 6.28 7.72 6.58
N ASP A 59 5.55 7.14 7.55
CA ASP A 59 6.13 6.61 8.79
C ASP A 59 7.08 5.44 8.50
N GLU A 60 6.66 4.52 7.63
CA GLU A 60 7.50 3.38 7.26
C GLU A 60 8.72 3.84 6.46
N PHE A 61 8.55 4.77 5.50
CA PHE A 61 9.67 5.35 4.79
C PHE A 61 10.64 6.06 5.74
N ALA A 62 10.18 6.76 6.78
CA ALA A 62 11.05 7.37 7.78
C ALA A 62 11.85 6.34 8.58
N LYS A 63 11.26 5.16 8.85
CA LYS A 63 11.92 4.06 9.56
C LYS A 63 12.98 3.35 8.72
N LEU A 64 12.71 3.12 7.43
CA LEU A 64 13.64 2.42 6.53
C LEU A 64 15.02 3.07 6.51
N THR A 65 16.06 2.25 6.31
CA THR A 65 17.44 2.72 6.16
C THR A 65 17.95 2.52 4.73
N GLY A 66 19.09 3.12 4.40
CA GLY A 66 19.68 3.04 3.07
C GLY A 66 19.20 4.12 2.08
N ASP A 67 19.93 4.24 0.97
CA ASP A 67 19.66 5.12 -0.17
C ASP A 67 18.91 4.41 -1.31
N ASN A 68 18.66 3.11 -1.16
CA ASN A 68 17.93 2.24 -2.08
C ASN A 68 16.41 2.24 -1.83
N LYS A 69 15.87 3.31 -1.25
CA LYS A 69 14.43 3.45 -0.98
C LYS A 69 13.85 4.69 -1.66
N GLU A 70 12.64 4.55 -2.18
CA GLU A 70 11.90 5.63 -2.82
C GLU A 70 10.46 5.68 -2.30
N LEU A 71 9.95 6.88 -2.04
CA LEU A 71 8.54 7.15 -1.76
C LEU A 71 7.96 8.02 -2.88
N MET A 72 7.18 7.42 -3.76
CA MET A 72 6.48 8.08 -4.84
C MET A 72 5.08 8.52 -4.36
N ILE A 73 4.86 9.83 -4.31
CA ILE A 73 3.55 10.41 -4.03
C ILE A 73 2.82 10.72 -5.34
N VAL A 74 1.66 10.11 -5.55
CA VAL A 74 0.83 10.31 -6.74
C VAL A 74 -0.09 11.52 -6.50
N PRO A 75 0.08 12.63 -7.24
CA PRO A 75 -0.69 13.85 -7.04
C PRO A 75 -2.20 13.63 -7.14
N ASP A 76 -2.96 14.35 -6.33
CA ASP A 76 -4.43 14.34 -6.28
C ASP A 76 -5.13 13.00 -5.99
N ALA A 77 -4.39 11.88 -5.94
CA ALA A 77 -4.95 10.55 -5.77
C ALA A 77 -5.37 10.28 -4.32
N VAL A 78 -6.57 9.72 -4.14
CA VAL A 78 -7.03 9.17 -2.85
C VAL A 78 -6.67 7.67 -2.73
N HIS A 79 -6.88 7.09 -1.55
CA HIS A 79 -6.50 5.70 -1.26
C HIS A 79 -7.00 4.68 -2.28
N THR A 80 -8.28 4.75 -2.67
CA THR A 80 -8.86 3.77 -3.61
C THR A 80 -8.56 4.06 -5.07
N ASP A 81 -7.97 5.21 -5.41
CA ASP A 81 -7.66 5.52 -6.81
C ASP A 81 -6.60 4.56 -7.35
N LEU A 82 -5.61 4.22 -6.53
CA LEU A 82 -4.57 3.24 -6.85
C LEU A 82 -5.07 1.79 -6.94
N TYR A 83 -6.37 1.53 -6.72
CA TYR A 83 -6.95 0.19 -6.87
C TYR A 83 -7.46 -0.08 -8.28
N TYR A 84 -7.88 0.95 -9.04
CA TYR A 84 -8.58 0.75 -10.31
C TYR A 84 -8.35 1.81 -11.37
N LYS A 85 -7.91 3.03 -11.03
CA LYS A 85 -7.69 4.09 -12.02
C LYS A 85 -6.37 3.86 -12.74
N THR A 86 -6.43 3.18 -13.88
CA THR A 86 -5.23 2.79 -14.65
C THR A 86 -4.45 3.98 -15.20
N ASP A 87 -5.09 5.14 -15.32
CA ASP A 87 -4.49 6.42 -15.67
C ASP A 87 -3.79 7.12 -14.50
N VAL A 88 -4.02 6.65 -13.26
CA VAL A 88 -3.41 7.19 -12.03
C VAL A 88 -2.33 6.25 -11.47
N ILE A 89 -2.49 4.93 -11.64
CA ILE A 89 -1.52 3.94 -11.18
C ILE A 89 -0.22 4.08 -12.00
N PRO A 90 0.95 4.28 -11.36
CA PRO A 90 2.21 4.51 -12.07
C PRO A 90 2.84 3.19 -12.56
N PHE A 91 2.17 2.50 -13.49
CA PHE A 91 2.60 1.19 -13.99
C PHE A 91 4.00 1.22 -14.62
N GLU A 92 4.34 2.29 -15.34
CA GLU A 92 5.64 2.47 -15.97
C GLU A 92 6.76 2.47 -14.92
N LYS A 93 6.59 3.23 -13.83
CA LYS A 93 7.56 3.28 -12.74
C LYS A 93 7.69 1.94 -12.02
N ILE A 94 6.58 1.24 -11.78
CA ILE A 94 6.58 -0.10 -11.18
C ILE A 94 7.36 -1.07 -12.08
N ALA A 95 7.08 -1.06 -13.39
CA ALA A 95 7.74 -1.93 -14.35
C ALA A 95 9.24 -1.62 -14.48
N GLU A 96 9.63 -0.35 -14.51
CA GLU A 96 11.03 0.08 -14.52
C GLU A 96 11.77 -0.37 -13.26
N PHE A 97 11.19 -0.10 -12.08
CA PHE A 97 11.76 -0.53 -10.80
C PHE A 97 12.04 -2.04 -10.77
N PHE A 98 11.11 -2.87 -11.27
CA PHE A 98 11.36 -4.31 -11.33
C PHE A 98 12.38 -4.72 -12.39
N ARG A 99 12.46 -4.05 -13.55
CA ARG A 99 13.48 -4.33 -14.57
C ARG A 99 14.90 -4.04 -14.09
N GLU A 100 15.06 -3.05 -13.22
CA GLU A 100 16.37 -2.66 -12.69
C GLU A 100 16.84 -3.54 -11.52
N ASN A 101 15.90 -4.17 -10.80
CA ASN A 101 16.17 -4.76 -9.49
C ASN A 101 15.81 -6.27 -9.35
N LEU A 102 15.42 -6.94 -10.44
CA LEU A 102 15.20 -8.40 -10.53
C LEU A 102 16.16 -9.05 -11.53
#